data_AF-A0A1Y4KW64-F1
#
_entry.id   AF-A0A1Y4KW64-F1
#
_cell.length_a   1.000
_cell.length_b   1.000
_cell.length_c   1.000
_cell.angle_alpha   90.00
_cell.angle_beta   90.00
_cell.angle_gamma   90.00
#
_symmetry.space_group_name_H-M   'P 1'
#
loop_
_entity.id
_entity.type
_entity.pdbx_description
1 polymer ?
#
loop_
_entity_poly.entity_id
_entity_poly.type
_entity_poly.pdbx_seq_one_letter_code
_entity_poly.pdbx_strand_id
1 'polypeptide(L)'
;MVKRLEKAGELSKETVFIEGTKPEACANKYTFVWKKSVGKRKSQNQKYLELFQRFLERQTIYNWHTASFQGPNNYCKTDPDATFMHMKDDHMRKAQLKPGYNVQIAVDSEYIVAAEIFQDRNDIWTLVPFLKEMEKKLEFRYPSITADSGYESEEGYTYLREQKQKPYIKPQTYERWKKRSFKKDISKRENMGYDEATDIYLYLSCRKETASSFHKETEKPKRI
;
A
#
# COMPACT_ATOMS: atom_id res chain seq x y z
N MET A 1 6.71 16.45 -20.27
CA MET A 1 8.13 16.26 -19.93
C MET A 1 8.66 14.96 -20.52
N VAL A 2 8.08 13.80 -20.18
CA VAL A 2 8.51 12.49 -20.71
C VAL A 2 8.57 12.44 -22.25
N LYS A 3 7.52 12.90 -22.95
CA LYS A 3 7.53 13.02 -24.43
C LYS A 3 8.67 13.88 -25.00
N ARG A 4 9.24 14.81 -24.22
CA ARG A 4 10.40 15.62 -24.64
C ARG A 4 11.71 14.84 -24.44
N LEU A 5 11.86 14.13 -23.32
CA LEU A 5 13.01 13.26 -23.05
C LEU A 5 13.08 12.12 -24.07
N GLU A 6 11.93 11.56 -24.43
CA GLU A 6 11.79 10.60 -25.52
C GLU A 6 12.32 11.17 -26.86
N LYS A 7 11.93 12.39 -27.23
CA LYS A 7 12.41 13.02 -28.47
C LYS A 7 13.91 13.33 -28.44
N ALA A 8 14.47 13.53 -27.26
CA ALA A 8 15.89 13.74 -27.06
C ALA A 8 16.70 12.43 -27.05
N GLY A 9 16.04 11.26 -26.99
CA GLY A 9 16.71 9.96 -26.95
C GLY A 9 17.30 9.61 -25.57
N GLU A 10 16.86 10.29 -24.52
CA GLU A 10 17.40 10.13 -23.15
C GLU A 10 16.78 8.93 -22.40
N LEU A 11 15.67 8.39 -22.90
CA LEU A 11 14.94 7.27 -22.29
C LEU A 11 15.30 5.95 -22.97
N SER A 12 15.59 4.92 -22.17
CA SER A 12 15.87 3.59 -22.70
C SER A 12 14.62 2.94 -23.29
N LYS A 13 13.46 3.15 -22.64
CA LYS A 13 12.16 2.51 -22.93
C LYS A 13 12.18 0.97 -22.87
N GLU A 14 13.25 0.36 -22.38
CA GLU A 14 13.37 -1.09 -22.33
C GLU A 14 12.93 -1.64 -20.98
N THR A 15 13.38 -1.01 -19.91
CA THR A 15 13.13 -1.44 -18.53
C THR A 15 12.67 -0.27 -17.70
N VAL A 16 11.60 -0.48 -16.93
CA VAL A 16 11.14 0.47 -15.91
C VAL A 16 11.38 -0.11 -14.53
N PHE A 17 11.87 0.74 -13.62
CA PHE A 17 12.06 0.42 -12.21
C PHE A 17 10.90 1.01 -11.42
N ILE A 18 10.21 0.18 -10.66
CA ILE A 18 9.05 0.57 -9.84
C ILE A 18 9.42 0.43 -8.37
N GLU A 19 9.23 1.51 -7.62
CA GLU A 19 9.44 1.56 -6.19
C GLU A 19 8.30 2.30 -5.49
N GLY A 20 8.04 1.89 -4.25
CA GLY A 20 6.97 2.40 -3.41
C GLY A 20 7.53 3.14 -2.22
N THR A 21 6.98 4.31 -1.92
CA THR A 21 7.35 5.10 -0.75
C THR A 21 6.11 5.55 0.01
N LYS A 22 6.24 5.67 1.33
CA LYS A 22 5.15 6.03 2.23
C LYS A 22 5.48 7.33 2.96
N PRO A 23 5.16 8.50 2.41
CA PRO A 23 5.25 9.76 3.14
C PRO A 23 4.14 9.88 4.21
N GLU A 24 4.50 10.42 5.37
CA GLU A 24 3.57 10.72 6.48
C GLU A 24 2.72 11.95 6.13
N ALA A 25 1.41 11.83 6.18
CA ALA A 25 0.47 12.92 5.97
C ALA A 25 0.32 13.72 7.28
N CYS A 26 1.31 14.55 7.63
CA CYS A 26 1.26 15.35 8.85
C CYS A 26 1.38 16.85 8.57
N ALA A 27 0.25 17.50 8.26
CA ALA A 27 0.18 18.95 8.08
C ALA A 27 0.35 19.76 9.39
N ASN A 28 0.11 19.15 10.56
CA ASN A 28 -0.04 19.88 11.82
C ASN A 28 0.98 19.53 12.91
N LYS A 29 2.06 18.78 12.61
CA LYS A 29 3.09 18.38 13.60
C LYS A 29 3.71 19.56 14.37
N TYR A 30 3.58 20.78 13.84
CA TYR A 30 4.12 22.02 14.39
C TYR A 30 3.09 23.17 14.47
N THR A 31 1.81 22.89 14.73
CA THR A 31 0.83 23.96 14.97
C THR A 31 0.87 24.45 16.42
N PHE A 32 1.53 25.57 16.64
CA PHE A 32 1.54 26.27 17.92
C PHE A 32 0.25 27.10 18.05
N VAL A 33 -0.66 26.67 18.92
CA VAL A 33 -1.83 27.48 19.27
C VAL A 33 -1.45 28.40 20.43
N TRP A 34 -1.19 29.67 20.12
CA TRP A 34 -1.06 30.70 21.15
C TRP A 34 -2.42 30.89 21.83
N LYS A 35 -2.50 30.47 23.09
CA LYS A 35 -3.72 30.71 23.89
C LYS A 35 -3.83 32.22 24.11
N LYS A 36 -4.86 32.87 23.56
CA LYS A 36 -5.22 34.25 23.95
C LYS A 36 -5.26 34.34 25.48
N SER A 37 -4.76 35.43 26.07
CA SER A 37 -4.80 35.61 27.52
C SER A 37 -6.25 35.51 27.99
N VAL A 38 -6.58 34.45 28.73
CA VAL A 38 -7.94 34.23 29.20
C VAL A 38 -8.13 35.05 30.47
N GLY A 39 -9.01 36.05 30.42
CA GLY A 39 -9.45 36.76 31.63
C GLY A 39 -9.96 35.78 32.67
N LYS A 40 -9.49 35.90 33.92
CA LYS A 40 -9.73 34.92 35.00
C LYS A 40 -11.15 34.98 35.60
N ARG A 41 -11.96 35.98 35.24
CA ARG A 41 -13.35 36.14 35.70
C ARG A 41 -14.31 36.16 34.52
N LYS A 42 -15.19 35.16 34.45
CA LYS A 42 -16.30 35.07 33.49
C LYS A 42 -17.64 35.06 34.23
N SER A 43 -18.62 35.80 33.73
CA SER A 43 -19.98 35.77 34.26
C SER A 43 -20.64 34.41 33.99
N GLN A 44 -21.70 34.08 34.72
CA GLN A 44 -22.41 32.81 34.53
C GLN A 44 -22.99 32.69 33.11
N ASN A 45 -23.57 33.78 32.57
CA ASN A 45 -24.08 33.84 31.20
C ASN A 45 -22.99 33.65 30.15
N GLN A 46 -21.81 34.23 30.37
CA GLN A 46 -20.66 34.05 29.48
C GLN A 46 -20.20 32.58 29.45
N LYS A 47 -20.22 31.89 30.59
CA LYS A 47 -19.91 30.44 30.64
C LYS A 47 -20.93 29.62 29.86
N TYR A 48 -22.22 29.94 29.98
CA TYR A 48 -23.27 29.24 29.22
C TYR A 48 -23.12 29.48 27.72
N LEU A 49 -22.88 30.72 27.28
CA LEU A 49 -22.65 31.02 25.87
C LEU A 49 -21.46 30.27 25.29
N GLU A 50 -20.31 30.26 25.98
CA GLU A 50 -19.13 29.50 25.54
C GLU A 50 -19.40 27.99 25.50
N LEU A 51 -20.20 27.47 26.45
CA LEU A 51 -20.59 26.06 26.47
C LEU A 51 -21.45 25.70 25.26
N PHE A 52 -22.46 26.52 24.95
CA PHE A 52 -23.33 26.32 23.78
C PHE A 52 -22.55 26.44 22.47
N GLN A 53 -21.64 27.42 22.36
CA GLN A 53 -20.73 27.54 21.21
C GLN A 53 -19.88 26.28 21.04
N ARG A 54 -19.30 25.75 22.14
CA ARG A 54 -18.53 24.51 22.09
C ARG A 54 -19.35 23.30 21.65
N PHE A 55 -20.61 23.22 22.05
CA PHE A 55 -21.50 22.14 21.61
C PHE A 55 -21.86 22.27 20.13
N LEU A 56 -22.15 23.48 19.67
CA LEU A 56 -22.44 23.74 18.27
C LEU A 56 -21.23 23.42 17.38
N GLU A 57 -20.03 23.86 17.77
CA GLU A 57 -18.77 23.50 17.09
C GLU A 57 -18.57 21.98 17.02
N ARG A 58 -18.73 21.26 18.14
CA ARG A 58 -18.60 19.79 18.14
C ARG A 58 -19.62 19.13 17.23
N GLN A 59 -20.87 19.59 17.23
CA GLN A 59 -21.91 19.04 16.36
C GLN A 59 -21.57 19.27 14.88
N THR A 60 -21.08 20.45 14.50
CA THR A 60 -20.66 20.73 13.13
C THR A 60 -19.50 19.82 12.69
N ILE A 61 -18.51 19.60 13.57
CA ILE A 61 -17.40 18.68 13.33
C ILE A 61 -17.88 17.24 13.15
N TYR A 62 -18.81 16.77 14.00
CA TYR A 62 -19.37 15.42 13.87
C TYR A 62 -20.17 15.24 12.59
N ASN A 63 -21.01 16.21 12.24
CA ASN A 63 -21.76 16.17 10.98
C ASN A 63 -20.82 16.11 9.78
N TRP A 64 -19.73 16.88 9.79
CA TRP A 64 -18.71 16.85 8.74
C TRP A 64 -17.98 15.50 8.68
N HIS A 65 -17.61 14.93 9.83
CA HIS A 65 -17.00 13.60 9.93
C HIS A 65 -17.90 12.49 9.39
N THR A 66 -19.20 12.55 9.66
CA THR A 66 -20.18 11.60 9.14
C THR A 66 -20.40 11.77 7.63
N ALA A 67 -20.46 13.01 7.13
CA ALA A 67 -20.65 13.30 5.71
C ALA A 67 -19.42 12.94 4.86
N SER A 68 -18.21 13.12 5.41
CA SER A 68 -16.95 12.83 4.71
C SER A 68 -16.58 11.34 4.71
N PHE A 69 -17.37 10.50 5.36
CA PHE A 69 -17.10 9.08 5.55
C PHE A 69 -17.50 8.27 4.30
N GLN A 70 -16.52 7.75 3.56
CA GLN A 70 -16.76 6.95 2.36
C GLN A 70 -16.36 5.46 2.50
N GLY A 71 -15.96 4.98 3.70
CA GLY A 71 -15.37 3.64 3.85
C GLY A 71 -15.26 3.12 5.30
N PRO A 72 -14.34 2.21 5.64
CA PRO A 72 -14.20 1.65 6.99
C PRO A 72 -13.71 2.69 8.02
N ASN A 73 -13.82 2.34 9.31
CA ASN A 73 -13.70 3.22 10.48
C ASN A 73 -12.32 3.86 10.76
N ASN A 74 -11.41 3.91 9.78
CA ASN A 74 -10.01 4.34 9.93
C ASN A 74 -9.63 5.39 8.86
N TYR A 75 -10.00 6.66 9.07
CA TYR A 75 -9.56 7.78 8.23
C TYR A 75 -8.93 8.90 9.07
N CYS A 76 -8.04 9.68 8.46
CA CYS A 76 -7.35 10.77 9.16
C CYS A 76 -8.25 12.01 9.28
N LYS A 77 -8.40 12.53 10.51
CA LYS A 77 -9.29 13.68 10.76
C LYS A 77 -8.80 14.98 10.15
N THR A 78 -7.50 15.12 9.98
CA THR A 78 -6.89 16.32 9.38
C THR A 78 -6.81 16.24 7.87
N ASP A 79 -6.84 15.03 7.32
CA ASP A 79 -6.63 14.76 5.90
C ASP A 79 -7.43 13.50 5.50
N PRO A 80 -8.69 13.65 5.06
CA PRO A 80 -9.56 12.52 4.75
C PRO A 80 -9.01 11.57 3.68
N ASP A 81 -8.13 12.08 2.81
CA ASP A 81 -7.52 11.31 1.73
C ASP A 81 -6.32 10.48 2.23
N ALA A 82 -5.84 10.68 3.46
CA ALA A 82 -4.73 9.91 4.01
C ALA A 82 -5.21 8.62 4.69
N THR A 83 -4.55 7.50 4.36
CA THR A 83 -4.82 6.20 4.97
C THR A 83 -3.83 5.91 6.09
N PHE A 84 -4.29 5.28 7.17
CA PHE A 84 -3.42 4.83 8.24
C PHE A 84 -2.57 3.63 7.81
N MET A 85 -1.25 3.79 7.80
CA MET A 85 -0.28 2.80 7.34
C MET A 85 0.82 2.56 8.38
N HIS A 86 1.48 1.40 8.28
CA HIS A 86 2.71 1.16 9.04
C HIS A 86 3.86 1.90 8.36
N MET A 87 4.51 2.78 9.10
CA MET A 87 5.64 3.57 8.61
C MET A 87 6.95 2.91 9.01
N LYS A 88 7.99 3.11 8.19
CA LYS A 88 9.35 2.66 8.51
C LYS A 88 9.94 3.44 9.69
N ASP A 89 9.65 4.74 9.77
CA ASP A 89 9.98 5.61 10.90
C ASP A 89 9.00 5.41 12.07
N ASP A 90 9.10 4.23 12.68
CA ASP A 90 8.59 3.93 14.01
C ASP A 90 9.77 3.81 14.98
N HIS A 91 10.34 4.96 15.34
CA HIS A 91 11.45 5.09 16.30
C HIS A 91 11.18 4.35 17.62
N MET A 92 9.91 4.21 18.00
CA MET A 92 9.49 3.57 19.24
C MET A 92 9.17 2.08 19.08
N ARG A 93 9.18 1.52 17.86
CA ARG A 93 8.79 0.13 17.53
C ARG A 93 7.44 -0.29 18.15
N LYS A 94 6.50 0.65 18.30
CA LYS A 94 5.17 0.39 18.89
C LYS A 94 4.15 -0.09 17.84
N ALA A 95 4.59 -0.29 16.60
CA ALA A 95 3.76 -0.57 15.43
C ALA A 95 2.62 0.45 15.27
N GLN A 96 2.86 1.71 15.64
CA GLN A 96 1.84 2.74 15.57
C GLN A 96 1.53 3.05 14.10
N LEU A 97 0.26 2.93 13.72
CA LEU A 97 -0.20 3.39 12.42
C LEU A 97 -0.16 4.91 12.38
N LYS A 98 0.37 5.45 11.29
CA LYS A 98 0.35 6.90 11.02
C LYS A 98 -0.38 7.15 9.71
N PRO A 99 -1.08 8.30 9.59
CA PRO A 99 -1.68 8.66 8.33
C PRO A 99 -0.57 8.91 7.29
N GLY A 100 -0.76 8.40 6.10
CA GLY A 100 0.19 8.54 5.01
C GLY A 100 -0.42 8.13 3.68
N TYR A 101 0.37 8.32 2.64
CA TYR A 101 0.01 7.96 1.27
C TYR A 101 0.92 6.84 0.80
N ASN A 102 0.41 5.89 0.01
CA ASN A 102 1.27 4.96 -0.70
C ASN A 102 1.59 5.54 -2.07
N VAL A 103 2.77 6.12 -2.22
CA VAL A 103 3.21 6.73 -3.47
C VAL A 103 4.05 5.73 -4.25
N GLN A 104 3.66 5.51 -5.50
CA GLN A 104 4.30 4.60 -6.43
C GLN A 104 5.02 5.42 -7.50
N ILE A 105 6.28 5.10 -7.75
CA ILE A 105 7.15 5.85 -8.66
C ILE A 105 7.77 4.89 -9.66
N ALA A 106 7.77 5.28 -10.93
CA ALA A 106 8.40 4.59 -12.03
C ALA A 106 9.58 5.42 -12.57
N VAL A 107 10.72 4.77 -12.73
CA VAL A 107 11.98 5.40 -13.17
C VAL A 107 12.54 4.68 -14.40
N ASP A 108 12.99 5.46 -15.39
CA ASP A 108 13.74 5.02 -16.57
C ASP A 108 14.90 6.00 -16.82
N SER A 109 16.11 5.48 -17.07
CA SER A 109 17.32 6.28 -17.30
C SER A 109 17.51 7.45 -16.32
N GLU A 110 17.37 7.21 -15.01
CA GLU A 110 17.46 8.22 -13.94
C GLU A 110 16.31 9.25 -13.89
N TYR A 111 15.36 9.20 -14.83
CA TYR A 111 14.20 10.08 -14.87
C TYR A 111 12.96 9.40 -14.31
N ILE A 112 12.20 10.15 -13.52
CA ILE A 112 10.86 9.74 -13.10
C ILE A 112 9.91 9.87 -14.30
N VAL A 113 9.36 8.74 -14.75
CA VAL A 113 8.46 8.67 -15.91
C VAL A 113 6.99 8.64 -15.52
N ALA A 114 6.66 8.09 -14.35
CA ALA A 114 5.31 8.13 -13.79
C ALA A 114 5.35 8.13 -12.27
N ALA A 115 4.31 8.72 -11.67
CA ALA A 115 4.07 8.67 -10.25
C ALA A 115 2.57 8.64 -9.98
N GLU A 116 2.15 7.90 -8.97
CA GLU A 116 0.75 7.75 -8.60
C GLU A 116 0.57 7.49 -7.11
N ILE A 117 -0.62 7.76 -6.59
CA ILE A 117 -0.94 7.62 -5.17
C ILE A 117 -2.04 6.57 -5.02
N PHE A 118 -1.80 5.61 -4.14
CA PHE A 118 -2.73 4.55 -3.80
C PHE A 118 -3.12 4.62 -2.32
N GLN A 119 -4.36 4.24 -2.04
CA GLN A 119 -4.86 4.11 -0.67
C GLN A 119 -4.52 2.75 -0.05
N ASP A 120 -4.16 1.76 -0.88
CA ASP A 120 -3.77 0.45 -0.41
C ASP A 120 -2.50 0.51 0.42
N ARG A 121 -2.55 -0.11 1.61
CA ARG A 121 -1.39 -0.16 2.52
C ARG A 121 -0.27 -1.05 1.97
N ASN A 122 -0.61 -2.06 1.18
CA ASN A 122 0.34 -3.04 0.64
C ASN A 122 0.54 -2.80 -0.84
N ASP A 123 1.78 -2.99 -1.30
CA ASP A 123 2.18 -2.66 -2.67
C ASP A 123 1.72 -3.71 -3.70
N ILE A 124 1.42 -4.93 -3.22
CA ILE A 124 0.94 -6.08 -4.01
C ILE A 124 -0.18 -5.70 -4.98
N TRP A 125 -1.23 -5.03 -4.49
CA TRP A 125 -2.40 -4.69 -5.29
C TRP A 125 -2.24 -3.44 -6.15
N THR A 126 -1.16 -2.67 -5.93
CA THR A 126 -0.93 -1.40 -6.61
C THR A 126 -0.25 -1.56 -7.97
N LEU A 127 0.47 -2.67 -8.19
CA LEU A 127 1.26 -2.89 -9.41
C LEU A 127 0.42 -2.81 -10.68
N VAL A 128 -0.64 -3.62 -10.77
CA VAL A 128 -1.46 -3.72 -11.99
C VAL A 128 -2.20 -2.41 -12.29
N PRO A 129 -2.89 -1.77 -11.33
CA PRO A 129 -3.46 -0.44 -11.54
C PRO A 129 -2.42 0.60 -11.99
N PHE A 130 -1.26 0.63 -11.36
CA PHE A 130 -0.19 1.58 -11.68
C PHE A 130 0.34 1.40 -13.11
N LEU A 131 0.55 0.16 -13.56
CA LEU A 131 1.00 -0.11 -14.92
C LEU A 131 -0.02 0.33 -15.97
N LYS A 132 -1.33 0.13 -15.71
CA LYS A 132 -2.40 0.55 -16.61
C LYS A 132 -2.48 2.07 -16.75
N GLU A 133 -2.42 2.79 -15.63
CA GLU A 133 -2.43 4.27 -15.64
C GLU A 133 -1.14 4.83 -16.24
N MET A 134 0.01 4.20 -15.97
CA MET A 134 1.28 4.57 -16.60
C MET A 134 1.20 4.43 -18.13
N GLU A 135 0.72 3.30 -18.64
CA GLU A 135 0.57 3.07 -20.08
C GLU A 135 -0.37 4.10 -20.71
N LYS A 136 -1.49 4.41 -20.07
CA LYS A 136 -2.44 5.43 -20.52
C LYS A 136 -1.81 6.82 -20.61
N LYS A 137 -0.96 7.19 -19.64
CA LYS A 137 -0.29 8.50 -19.59
C LYS A 137 0.87 8.59 -20.58
N LEU A 138 1.59 7.49 -20.78
CA LEU A 138 2.78 7.44 -21.63
C LEU A 138 2.46 7.11 -23.09
N GLU A 139 1.30 6.52 -23.37
CA GLU A 139 0.89 6.01 -24.69
C GLU A 139 1.81 4.90 -25.23
N PHE A 140 2.64 4.31 -24.37
CA PHE A 140 3.45 3.14 -24.67
C PHE A 140 3.63 2.27 -23.43
N ARG A 141 4.09 1.03 -23.65
CA ARG A 141 4.31 0.02 -22.62
C ARG A 141 5.77 -0.41 -22.58
N TYR A 142 6.34 -0.49 -21.38
CA TYR A 142 7.70 -1.00 -21.17
C TYR A 142 7.74 -2.53 -21.34
N PRO A 143 8.70 -3.08 -22.09
CA PRO A 143 8.87 -4.53 -22.24
C PRO A 143 9.26 -5.25 -20.94
N SER A 144 10.10 -4.62 -20.12
CA SER A 144 10.62 -5.21 -18.89
C SER A 144 10.21 -4.38 -17.68
N ILE A 145 9.74 -5.03 -16.62
CA ILE A 145 9.35 -4.38 -15.38
C ILE A 145 10.19 -4.94 -14.24
N THR A 146 10.88 -4.05 -13.53
CA THR A 146 11.67 -4.37 -12.36
C THR A 146 11.00 -3.78 -11.14
N ALA A 147 10.77 -4.58 -10.11
CA ALA A 147 10.16 -4.12 -8.87
C ALA A 147 10.65 -4.92 -7.65
N ASP A 148 10.48 -4.32 -6.47
CA ASP A 148 10.78 -4.96 -5.20
C ASP A 148 9.87 -6.16 -4.91
N SER A 149 10.25 -6.98 -3.92
CA SER A 149 9.46 -8.15 -3.56
C SER A 149 8.08 -7.83 -2.99
N GLY A 150 7.84 -6.60 -2.55
CA GLY A 150 6.54 -6.15 -2.08
C GLY A 150 5.45 -6.17 -3.15
N TYR A 151 5.81 -6.22 -4.44
CA TYR A 151 4.87 -6.26 -5.57
C TYR A 151 4.57 -7.68 -6.05
N GLU A 152 5.17 -8.69 -5.42
CA GLU A 152 5.01 -10.07 -5.84
C GLU A 152 3.56 -10.55 -5.59
N SER A 153 2.86 -10.88 -6.69
CA SER A 153 1.52 -11.46 -6.72
C SER A 153 1.36 -12.39 -7.92
N GLU A 154 0.57 -13.44 -7.75
CA GLU A 154 0.21 -14.35 -8.84
C GLU A 154 -0.62 -13.64 -9.91
N GLU A 155 -1.55 -12.78 -9.49
CA GLU A 155 -2.36 -11.93 -10.35
C GLU A 155 -1.48 -10.98 -11.15
N GLY A 156 -0.46 -10.40 -10.51
CA GLY A 156 0.54 -9.57 -11.16
C GLY A 156 1.31 -10.33 -12.23
N TYR A 157 1.84 -11.52 -11.93
CA TYR A 157 2.55 -12.33 -12.93
C TYR A 157 1.67 -12.78 -14.09
N THR A 158 0.41 -13.13 -13.81
CA THR A 158 -0.56 -13.51 -14.84
C THR A 158 -0.82 -12.33 -15.78
N TYR A 159 -1.09 -11.14 -15.23
CA TYR A 159 -1.27 -9.93 -16.01
C TYR A 159 -0.04 -9.61 -16.87
N LEU A 160 1.17 -9.66 -16.30
CA LEU A 160 2.41 -9.38 -17.03
C LEU A 160 2.67 -10.37 -18.16
N ARG A 161 2.35 -11.65 -17.94
CA ARG A 161 2.44 -12.70 -18.97
C ARG A 161 1.47 -12.44 -20.13
N GLU A 162 0.23 -12.07 -19.82
CA GLU A 162 -0.78 -11.71 -20.83
C GLU A 162 -0.35 -10.49 -21.66
N GLN A 163 0.22 -9.47 -21.00
CA GLN A 163 0.72 -8.25 -21.65
C GLN A 163 2.09 -8.43 -22.32
N LYS A 164 2.67 -9.65 -22.29
CA LYS A 164 4.00 -9.99 -22.83
C LYS A 164 5.13 -9.13 -22.25
N GLN A 165 4.99 -8.69 -21.00
CA GLN A 165 6.01 -7.97 -20.27
C GLN A 165 6.85 -8.95 -19.45
N LYS A 166 8.17 -8.77 -19.42
CA LYS A 166 9.09 -9.60 -18.64
C LYS A 166 9.16 -9.07 -17.20
N PRO A 167 8.72 -9.85 -16.20
CA PRO A 167 8.82 -9.46 -14.81
C PRO A 167 10.20 -9.77 -14.23
N TYR A 168 10.85 -8.78 -13.65
CA TYR A 168 12.04 -8.89 -12.80
C TYR A 168 11.65 -8.49 -11.37
N ILE A 169 10.80 -9.32 -10.75
CA ILE A 169 10.29 -9.12 -9.40
C ILE A 169 10.92 -10.18 -8.49
N LYS A 170 11.56 -9.74 -7.40
CA LYS A 170 12.16 -10.65 -6.41
C LYS A 170 11.05 -11.36 -5.62
N PRO A 171 11.05 -12.70 -5.47
CA PRO A 171 10.06 -13.37 -4.62
C PRO A 171 10.19 -12.93 -3.15
N GLN A 172 9.07 -12.77 -2.43
CA GLN A 172 9.08 -12.39 -1.00
C GLN A 172 9.85 -13.39 -0.14
N THR A 173 9.79 -14.67 -0.50
CA THR A 173 10.42 -15.77 0.23
C THR A 173 11.89 -15.98 -0.14
N TYR A 174 12.45 -15.25 -1.11
CA TYR A 174 13.79 -15.48 -1.66
C TYR A 174 14.91 -15.46 -0.60
N GLU A 175 14.87 -14.56 0.37
CA GLU A 175 15.89 -14.53 1.45
C GLU A 175 15.73 -15.69 2.43
N ARG A 176 14.50 -16.13 2.66
CA ARG A 176 14.20 -17.28 3.53
C ARG A 176 14.64 -18.58 2.87
N TRP A 177 14.49 -18.70 1.54
CA TRP A 177 14.92 -19.87 0.76
C TRP A 177 16.41 -20.17 0.89
N LYS A 178 17.25 -19.15 1.13
CA LYS A 178 18.70 -19.34 1.35
C LYS A 178 19.00 -20.11 2.65
N LYS A 179 18.09 -20.09 3.63
CA LYS A 179 18.30 -20.75 4.93
C LYS A 179 18.11 -22.27 4.83
N ARG A 180 19.01 -23.03 5.46
CA ARG A 180 18.96 -24.51 5.49
C ARG A 180 17.66 -25.04 6.10
N SER A 181 17.11 -24.36 7.09
CA SER A 181 15.83 -24.73 7.72
C SER A 181 14.67 -24.63 6.74
N PHE A 182 14.63 -23.59 5.90
CA PHE A 182 13.58 -23.43 4.90
C PHE A 182 13.66 -24.52 3.83
N LYS A 183 14.85 -24.86 3.33
CA LYS A 183 15.03 -25.91 2.31
C LYS A 183 14.63 -27.31 2.77
N LYS A 184 14.71 -27.56 4.08
CA LYS A 184 14.30 -28.84 4.69
C LYS A 184 12.83 -28.86 5.12
N ASP A 185 12.16 -27.71 5.07
CA ASP A 185 10.77 -27.59 5.48
C ASP A 185 9.86 -28.10 4.38
N ILE A 186 9.46 -29.36 4.52
CA ILE A 186 8.57 -30.08 3.61
C ILE A 186 7.17 -29.44 3.52
N SER A 187 6.73 -28.63 4.49
CA SER A 187 5.44 -27.94 4.46
C SER A 187 5.34 -26.82 3.42
N LYS A 188 6.46 -26.47 2.77
CA LYS A 188 6.54 -25.41 1.78
C LYS A 188 6.28 -25.94 0.39
N ARG A 189 5.34 -25.31 -0.31
CA ARG A 189 4.98 -25.62 -1.71
C ARG A 189 6.22 -25.66 -2.60
N GLU A 190 7.19 -24.78 -2.35
CA GLU A 190 8.42 -24.66 -3.12
C GLU A 190 9.38 -25.86 -2.96
N ASN A 191 9.20 -26.67 -1.92
CA ASN A 191 9.98 -27.87 -1.66
C ASN A 191 9.20 -29.16 -1.98
N MET A 192 7.98 -29.05 -2.51
CA MET A 192 7.14 -30.19 -2.92
C MET A 192 7.40 -30.53 -4.39
N GLY A 193 7.22 -31.80 -4.77
CA GLY A 193 7.20 -32.17 -6.19
C GLY A 193 5.92 -31.64 -6.84
N TYR A 194 6.00 -31.15 -8.07
CA TYR A 194 4.84 -30.67 -8.82
C TYR A 194 4.61 -31.56 -10.04
N ASP A 195 3.38 -32.02 -10.23
CA ASP A 195 2.95 -32.76 -11.41
C ASP A 195 2.14 -31.84 -12.33
N GLU A 196 2.72 -31.51 -13.50
CA GLU A 196 2.11 -30.61 -14.49
C GLU A 196 0.83 -31.18 -15.11
N ALA A 197 0.69 -32.51 -15.18
CA ALA A 197 -0.45 -33.14 -15.84
C ALA A 197 -1.74 -33.09 -15.01
N THR A 198 -1.60 -33.10 -13.68
CA THR A 198 -2.73 -33.13 -12.75
C THR A 198 -2.93 -31.84 -11.98
N ASP A 199 -2.00 -30.88 -12.07
CA ASP A 199 -1.96 -29.66 -11.26
C ASP A 199 -2.03 -29.99 -9.75
N ILE A 200 -1.15 -30.90 -9.31
CA ILE A 200 -1.09 -31.42 -7.94
C ILE A 200 0.32 -31.33 -7.39
N TYR A 201 0.42 -30.96 -6.11
CA TYR A 201 1.67 -31.06 -5.35
C TYR A 201 1.78 -32.43 -4.66
N LEU A 202 2.92 -33.08 -4.86
CA LEU A 202 3.27 -34.37 -4.28
C LEU A 202 4.20 -34.15 -3.08
N TYR A 203 3.72 -34.56 -1.91
CA TYR A 203 4.52 -34.58 -0.68
C TYR A 203 5.16 -35.96 -0.47
N LEU A 204 6.36 -35.98 0.13
CA LEU A 204 7.16 -37.20 0.39
C LEU A 204 6.46 -38.25 1.31
N SER A 205 5.36 -37.91 1.96
CA SER A 205 4.48 -38.83 2.69
C SER A 205 3.12 -38.99 2.02
N CYS A 206 3.06 -39.64 0.86
CA CYS A 206 1.89 -40.35 0.31
C CYS A 206 0.49 -39.80 0.65
N ARG A 207 0.24 -38.50 0.45
CA ARG A 207 -1.09 -37.86 0.46
C ARG A 207 -1.13 -36.84 -0.66
N LYS A 208 -2.22 -36.84 -1.42
CA LYS A 208 -2.46 -35.95 -2.56
C LYS A 208 -3.34 -34.78 -2.11
N GLU A 209 -2.95 -33.56 -2.40
CA GLU A 209 -3.77 -32.35 -2.21
C GLU A 209 -3.89 -31.60 -3.54
N THR A 210 -5.11 -31.27 -3.96
CA THR A 210 -5.37 -30.55 -5.21
C THR A 210 -4.95 -29.09 -5.13
N ALA A 211 -4.29 -28.54 -6.16
CA ALA A 211 -3.76 -27.17 -6.16
C ALA A 211 -4.84 -26.08 -5.95
N SER A 212 -6.10 -26.37 -6.27
CA SER A 212 -7.23 -25.45 -6.09
C SER A 212 -7.69 -25.23 -4.64
N SER A 213 -7.14 -25.96 -3.65
CA SER A 213 -7.66 -25.97 -2.27
C SER A 213 -7.00 -24.97 -1.30
N PHE A 214 -6.14 -24.06 -1.78
CA PHE A 214 -5.54 -23.02 -0.94
C PHE A 214 -6.47 -21.81 -0.71
N HIS A 215 -7.69 -22.04 -0.22
CA HIS A 215 -8.47 -21.02 0.49
C HIS A 215 -8.27 -21.19 2.00
N LYS A 216 -7.39 -20.37 2.58
CA LYS A 216 -7.43 -20.15 4.03
C LYS A 216 -8.55 -19.15 4.35
N GLU A 217 -9.77 -19.65 4.53
CA GLU A 217 -10.73 -18.92 5.35
C GLU A 217 -10.20 -18.89 6.79
N THR A 218 -9.66 -17.74 7.20
CA THR A 218 -9.49 -17.47 8.63
C THR A 218 -10.85 -17.07 9.19
N GLU A 219 -11.67 -18.05 9.56
CA GLU A 219 -12.78 -17.79 10.48
C GLU A 219 -12.20 -17.32 11.82
N LYS A 220 -12.28 -16.02 12.08
CA LYS A 220 -12.07 -15.49 13.43
C LYS A 220 -13.30 -15.89 14.26
N PRO A 221 -13.14 -16.54 15.43
CA PRO A 221 -14.28 -16.83 16.28
C PRO A 221 -14.94 -15.50 16.69
N LYS A 222 -16.25 -15.38 16.41
CA LYS A 222 -17.10 -14.34 16.98
C LYS A 222 -16.98 -14.43 18.50
N ARG A 223 -16.37 -13.42 19.12
CA ARG A 223 -16.53 -13.22 20.57
C ARG A 223 -17.98 -12.80 20.78
N ILE A 224 -18.67 -13.58 21.60
CA ILE A 224 -19.99 -13.28 22.18
C ILE A 224 -19.90 -11.96 22.95
#